data_AF-A0A9E3TKH5-F1
#
_entry.id   AF-A0A9E3TKH5-F1
#
_cell.length_a   1.000
_cell.length_b   1.000
_cell.length_c   1.000
_cell.angle_alpha   90.00
_cell.angle_beta   90.00
_cell.angle_gamma   90.00
#
_symmetry.space_group_name_H-M   'P 1'
#
loop_
_entity.id
_entity.type
_entity.pdbx_description
1 polymer ?
#
loop_
_entity_poly.entity_id
_entity_poly.type
_entity_poly.pdbx_seq_one_letter_code
_entity_poly.pdbx_strand_id
1 'polypeptide(L)'
;MPIDITQKLVSFAELARALPRRRRNRPVHVSTIHRWRQRGVDGVRLEAIRIGGAWHTSWEAFARFCERLTIAKSAEDRKSVTSAATPNAHSEADASLDQGGW
;
A
#
# COMPACT_ATOMS: atom_id res chain seq x y z
N MET A 1 -7.41 -2.30 -17.08
CA MET A 1 -8.46 -2.88 -17.92
C MET A 1 -9.75 -2.12 -17.66
N PRO A 2 -10.60 -1.88 -18.67
CA PRO A 2 -11.95 -1.39 -18.42
C PRO A 2 -12.75 -2.46 -17.65
N ILE A 3 -13.57 -2.04 -16.69
CA ILE A 3 -14.49 -2.94 -16.00
C ILE A 3 -15.61 -3.30 -16.97
N ASP A 4 -15.92 -4.59 -17.06
CA ASP A 4 -17.07 -5.07 -17.81
C ASP A 4 -18.36 -4.88 -16.99
N ILE A 5 -19.40 -4.34 -17.62
CA ILE A 5 -20.70 -4.11 -17.00
C ILE A 5 -21.49 -5.39 -16.75
N THR A 6 -21.11 -6.51 -17.38
CA THR A 6 -21.72 -7.83 -17.13
C THR A 6 -21.32 -8.42 -15.78
N GLN A 7 -20.24 -7.90 -15.17
CA GLN A 7 -19.76 -8.31 -13.86
C GLN A 7 -20.67 -7.80 -12.74
N LYS A 8 -20.57 -8.43 -11.56
CA LYS A 8 -21.27 -7.95 -10.37
C LYS A 8 -20.65 -6.64 -9.88
N LEU A 9 -21.24 -5.53 -10.32
CA LEU A 9 -20.86 -4.20 -9.89
C LEU A 9 -21.32 -3.94 -8.45
N VAL A 10 -20.47 -3.24 -7.72
CA VAL A 10 -20.71 -2.76 -6.36
C VAL A 10 -20.36 -1.28 -6.28
N SER A 11 -21.16 -0.54 -5.53
CA SER A 11 -20.84 0.85 -5.20
C SER A 11 -19.65 0.93 -4.25
N PHE A 12 -19.00 2.08 -4.19
CA PHE A 12 -17.91 2.30 -3.22
C PHE A 12 -18.40 2.21 -1.77
N ALA A 13 -19.65 2.57 -1.50
CA ALA A 13 -20.24 2.45 -0.16
C ALA A 13 -20.44 0.99 0.26
N GLU A 14 -20.90 0.14 -0.66
CA GLU A 14 -21.05 -1.30 -0.40
C GLU A 14 -19.69 -1.96 -0.21
N LEU A 15 -18.71 -1.66 -1.08
CA LEU A 15 -17.35 -2.17 -0.93
C LEU A 15 -16.78 -1.78 0.44
N ALA A 16 -16.90 -0.51 0.84
CA ALA A 16 -16.42 -0.03 2.14
C ALA A 16 -16.96 -0.82 3.35
N ARG A 17 -18.23 -1.25 3.29
CA ARG A 17 -18.90 -2.01 4.35
C ARG A 17 -18.51 -3.48 4.36
N ALA A 18 -18.24 -4.05 3.18
CA ALA A 18 -17.89 -5.45 3.03
C ALA A 18 -16.42 -5.76 3.36
N LEU A 19 -15.56 -4.74 3.38
CA LEU A 19 -14.14 -4.92 3.73
C LEU A 19 -13.92 -5.25 5.22
N PRO A 20 -12.88 -6.03 5.54
CA PRO A 20 -12.51 -6.33 6.91
C PRO A 20 -12.23 -5.04 7.70
N ARG A 21 -12.64 -5.05 8.97
CA ARG A 21 -12.47 -3.90 9.86
C ARG A 21 -10.97 -3.69 10.16
N ARG A 22 -10.55 -2.43 10.13
CA ARG A 22 -9.14 -2.04 10.32
C ARG A 22 -8.86 -1.68 11.78
N ARG A 23 -7.73 -1.01 12.04
CA ARG A 23 -7.30 -0.50 13.36
C ARG A 23 -8.47 0.08 14.14
N ARG A 24 -8.59 -0.33 15.42
CA ARG A 24 -9.70 0.04 16.31
C ARG A 24 -11.09 -0.42 15.83
N ASN A 25 -11.17 -1.53 15.09
CA ASN A 25 -12.41 -2.14 14.61
C ASN A 25 -13.28 -1.22 13.73
N ARG A 26 -12.66 -0.22 13.09
CA ARG A 26 -13.36 0.76 12.25
C ARG A 26 -13.45 0.26 10.80
N PRO A 27 -14.61 0.42 10.14
CA PRO A 27 -14.74 0.10 8.71
C PRO A 27 -13.88 1.03 7.87
N VAL A 28 -13.58 0.59 6.64
CA VAL A 28 -12.91 1.45 5.67
C VAL A 28 -13.85 2.58 5.26
N HIS A 29 -13.39 3.83 5.31
CA HIS A 29 -14.20 4.97 4.87
C HIS A 29 -14.28 5.03 3.34
N VAL A 30 -15.42 5.42 2.80
CA VAL A 30 -15.65 5.53 1.33
C VAL A 30 -14.63 6.45 0.66
N SER A 31 -14.19 7.52 1.33
CA SER A 31 -13.12 8.41 0.83
C SER A 31 -11.79 7.69 0.58
N THR A 32 -11.51 6.58 1.26
CA THR A 32 -10.32 5.76 0.99
C THR A 32 -10.43 5.06 -0.35
N ILE A 33 -11.61 4.56 -0.71
CA ILE A 33 -11.85 3.91 -2.00
C ILE A 33 -11.78 4.95 -3.13
N HIS A 34 -12.35 6.15 -2.92
CA HIS A 34 -12.16 7.25 -3.86
C HIS A 34 -10.68 7.59 -4.07
N ARG A 35 -9.88 7.59 -3.01
CA ARG A 35 -8.43 7.80 -3.09
C ARG A 35 -7.74 6.70 -3.89
N TRP A 36 -8.10 5.43 -3.68
CA TRP A 36 -7.58 4.29 -4.46
C TRP A 36 -7.87 4.42 -5.96
N ARG A 37 -9.05 4.91 -6.34
CA ARG A 37 -9.41 5.18 -7.74
C ARG A 37 -8.67 6.39 -8.32
N GLN A 38 -8.60 7.49 -7.56
CA GLN A 38 -8.05 8.77 -8.04
C GLN A 38 -6.53 8.77 -8.10
N ARG A 39 -5.89 8.49 -6.96
CA ARG A 39 -4.43 8.58 -6.79
C ARG A 39 -3.76 7.21 -6.83
N GLY A 40 -4.49 6.16 -6.43
CA GLY A 40 -3.89 4.86 -6.19
C GLY A 40 -3.15 4.78 -4.87
N VAL A 41 -2.54 3.63 -4.62
CA VAL A 41 -1.65 3.31 -3.50
C VAL A 41 -0.50 2.51 -4.07
N ASP A 42 0.74 2.85 -3.71
CA ASP A 42 1.96 2.15 -4.16
C ASP A 42 2.01 1.95 -5.70
N GLY A 43 1.59 2.98 -6.45
CA GLY A 43 1.54 2.95 -7.92
C GLY A 43 0.39 2.13 -8.53
N VAL A 44 -0.44 1.49 -7.71
CA VAL A 44 -1.58 0.69 -8.15
C VAL A 44 -2.88 1.47 -7.97
N ARG A 45 -3.71 1.52 -9.01
CA ARG A 45 -5.01 2.23 -9.00
C ARG A 45 -6.16 1.25 -9.08
N LEU A 46 -7.24 1.54 -8.35
CA LEU A 46 -8.47 0.77 -8.41
C LEU A 46 -9.23 1.09 -9.70
N GLU A 47 -9.59 0.06 -10.45
CA GLU A 47 -10.44 0.17 -11.63
C GLU A 47 -11.86 0.53 -11.19
N ALA A 48 -12.52 1.44 -11.92
CA ALA A 48 -13.86 1.89 -11.59
C ALA A 48 -14.59 2.44 -12.83
N ILE A 49 -15.90 2.29 -12.87
CA ILE A 49 -16.79 2.82 -13.90
C ILE A 49 -17.80 3.80 -13.30
N ARG A 50 -18.25 4.76 -14.10
CA ARG A 50 -19.29 5.71 -13.70
C ARG A 50 -20.62 5.31 -14.31
N ILE A 51 -21.64 5.14 -13.47
CA ILE A 51 -23.01 4.75 -13.87
C ILE A 51 -23.98 5.65 -13.10
N GLY A 52 -24.90 6.32 -13.81
CA GLY A 52 -25.91 7.18 -13.18
C GLY A 52 -25.32 8.27 -12.26
N GLY A 53 -24.13 8.79 -12.59
CA GLY A 53 -23.45 9.81 -11.78
C GLY A 53 -22.61 9.27 -10.62
N ALA A 54 -22.79 8.00 -10.22
CA ALA A 54 -22.06 7.35 -9.14
C ALA A 54 -20.92 6.44 -9.63
N TRP A 55 -19.93 6.22 -8.77
CA TRP A 55 -18.78 5.34 -9.06
C TRP A 55 -19.04 3.93 -8.56
N HIS A 56 -18.73 2.97 -9.43
CA HIS A 56 -18.86 1.54 -9.20
C HIS A 56 -17.54 0.84 -9.52
N THR A 57 -17.33 -0.30 -8.89
CA THR A 57 -16.24 -1.26 -9.17
C THR A 57 -16.84 -2.66 -9.21
N SER A 58 -16.09 -3.66 -9.65
CA SER A 58 -16.45 -5.07 -9.46
C SER A 58 -15.57 -5.72 -8.39
N TRP A 59 -16.00 -6.89 -7.91
CA TRP A 59 -15.19 -7.72 -7.02
C TRP A 59 -13.93 -8.24 -7.72
N GLU A 60 -14.00 -8.58 -9.02
CA GLU A 60 -12.79 -9.02 -9.74
C GLU A 60 -11.79 -7.87 -9.90
N ALA A 61 -12.27 -6.65 -10.18
CA ALA A 61 -11.43 -5.46 -10.23
C ALA A 61 -10.74 -5.19 -8.88
N PHE A 62 -11.48 -5.37 -7.78
CA PHE A 62 -10.92 -5.23 -6.44
C PHE A 62 -9.90 -6.34 -6.12
N ALA A 63 -10.14 -7.58 -6.53
CA ALA A 63 -9.20 -8.68 -6.36
C ALA A 63 -7.87 -8.41 -7.10
N ARG A 64 -7.94 -8.00 -8.38
CA ARG A 64 -6.76 -7.58 -9.16
C ARG A 64 -6.00 -6.42 -8.51
N PHE A 65 -6.74 -5.46 -7.94
CA PHE A 65 -6.14 -4.34 -7.23
C PHE A 65 -5.34 -4.82 -6.00
N CYS A 66 -5.91 -5.69 -5.17
CA CYS A 66 -5.25 -6.27 -4.01
C CYS A 66 -4.03 -7.12 -4.37
N GLU A 67 -4.14 -7.94 -5.41
CA GLU A 67 -3.04 -8.75 -5.92
C GLU A 67 -1.86 -7.86 -6.35
N ARG A 68 -2.12 -6.85 -7.18
CA ARG A 68 -1.10 -5.91 -7.64
C ARG A 68 -0.46 -5.13 -6.49
N LEU A 69 -1.25 -4.70 -5.50
CA LEU A 69 -0.72 -4.05 -4.30
C LEU A 69 0.22 -4.98 -3.51
N THR A 70 -0.18 -6.24 -3.36
CA THR A 70 0.60 -7.23 -2.61
C THR A 70 1.92 -7.51 -3.33
N ILE A 71 1.89 -7.68 -4.66
CA ILE A 71 3.09 -7.86 -5.48
C ILE A 71 4.01 -6.64 -5.39
N ALA A 72 3.46 -5.42 -5.51
CA ALA A 72 4.24 -4.19 -5.44
C ALA A 72 4.94 -4.05 -4.07
N LYS A 73 4.22 -4.32 -2.98
CA LYS A 73 4.79 -4.22 -1.64
C LYS A 73 5.84 -5.30 -1.35
N SER A 74 5.58 -6.55 -1.75
CA SER A 74 6.55 -7.65 -1.62
C SER A 74 7.79 -7.46 -2.49
N ALA A 75 7.68 -6.77 -3.63
CA ALA A 75 8.84 -6.41 -4.44
C ALA A 75 9.69 -5.33 -3.75
N GLU A 76 9.06 -4.33 -3.12
CA GLU A 76 9.76 -3.29 -2.36
C GLU A 76 10.48 -3.85 -1.14
N ASP A 77 9.82 -4.72 -0.38
CA ASP A 77 10.41 -5.33 0.80
C ASP A 77 11.66 -6.16 0.42
N ARG A 78 11.63 -6.88 -0.72
CA ARG A 78 12.82 -7.59 -1.24
C ARG A 78 13.97 -6.67 -1.61
N LYS A 79 13.72 -5.50 -2.20
CA LYS A 79 14.78 -4.52 -2.52
C LYS A 79 15.45 -4.00 -1.26
N SER A 80 14.66 -3.76 -0.20
CA SER A 80 15.18 -3.23 1.06
C SER A 80 16.13 -4.20 1.79
N VAL A 81 15.93 -5.51 1.65
CA VAL A 81 16.81 -6.53 2.23
C VAL A 81 18.19 -6.54 1.57
N THR A 82 18.26 -6.26 0.26
CA THR A 82 19.55 -6.21 -0.47
C THR A 82 20.34 -4.92 -0.20
N SER A 83 19.68 -3.84 0.26
CA SER A 83 20.35 -2.59 0.64
C SER A 83 20.94 -2.60 2.06
N ALA A 84 20.81 -3.70 2.82
CA ALA A 84 21.35 -3.85 4.17
C ALA A 84 22.78 -4.43 4.22
N ALA A 85 23.63 -4.10 3.25
CA ALA A 85 25.07 -4.34 3.31
C ALA A 85 25.83 -3.00 3.35
N THR A 86 25.72 -2.31 4.49
CA THR A 86 26.77 -1.39 4.94
C THR A 86 27.33 -1.99 6.22
N PRO A 87 28.53 -2.58 6.22
CA PRO A 87 29.18 -2.96 7.47
C PRO A 87 29.55 -1.66 8.17
N ASN A 88 28.89 -1.37 9.28
CA ASN A 88 29.27 -0.27 10.15
C ASN A 88 30.57 -0.70 10.87
N ALA A 89 31.70 -0.45 10.21
CA ALA A 89 33.03 -0.61 10.78
C ALA A 89 33.25 0.52 11.80
N HIS A 90 32.80 0.31 13.03
CA HIS A 90 33.42 0.90 14.21
C HIS A 90 34.40 -0.14 14.77
N SER A 91 35.55 -0.26 14.13
CA SER A 91 36.74 -0.93 14.69
C SER A 91 37.82 0.12 14.92
N GLU A 92 38.10 0.36 16.20
CA GLU A 92 39.44 0.59 16.76
C GLU A 92 40.32 1.69 16.15
N ALA A 93 40.26 2.90 16.73
CA ALA A 93 41.40 3.81 16.83
C ALA A 93 41.08 4.95 17.81
N ASP A 94 41.22 4.69 19.11
CA ASP A 94 41.72 5.70 20.05
C ASP A 94 42.20 5.02 21.34
N ALA A 95 43.35 4.35 21.19
CA ALA A 95 44.25 4.04 22.29
C ALA A 95 45.48 4.95 22.13
N SER A 96 45.47 6.08 22.84
CA SER A 96 46.66 6.84 23.25
C SER A 96 46.26 7.64 24.49
N LEU A 97 46.51 7.09 25.69
CA LEU A 97 47.61 7.51 26.56
C LEU A 97 47.63 9.01 26.86
N ASP A 98 46.96 9.37 27.96
CA ASP A 98 47.59 9.97 29.14
C ASP A 98 48.88 10.78 28.88
N GLN A 99 48.77 12.11 28.84
CA GLN A 99 49.70 13.06 29.49
C GLN A 99 49.06 14.45 29.57
N GLY A 100 48.96 15.00 30.78
CA GLY A 100 48.67 16.42 30.99
C GLY A 100 47.96 16.70 32.31
N GLY A 101 48.64 16.48 33.43
CA GLY A 101 48.33 17.23 34.64
C GLY A 101 48.73 18.70 34.47
N TRP A 102 47.92 19.60 35.03
CA TRP A 102 48.28 20.79 35.82
C TRP A 102 46.98 21.35 36.43
#